data_AF-A0A937RGY0-F1
#
_entry.id   AF-A0A937RGY0-F1
#
_cell.length_a   1.000
_cell.length_b   1.000
_cell.length_c   1.000
_cell.angle_alpha   90.00
_cell.angle_beta   90.00
_cell.angle_gamma   90.00
#
_symmetry.space_group_name_H-M   'P 1'
#
loop_
_entity.id
_entity.type
_entity.pdbx_description
1 polymer ?
#
loop_
_entity_poly.entity_id
_entity_poly.type
_entity_poly.pdbx_seq_one_letter_code
_entity_poly.pdbx_strand_id
1 'polypeptide(L)'
;MSTMDLAAPQPRTRPAVGRPWRRAIGLLLAALTLVSGLVIAAADSADAAVVPNLGKKCVGVKVERCFWINFDTTERRVRAYATVRDTGEETNYDVAVRNIRVVTPSGNSYGLVADTDGWWNVTDEGHSNLVKCSDIGRSVYAVAEVSWRSGNGTETRTERSALATVC
;
A
#
# COMPACT_ATOMS: atom_id res chain seq x y z
N MET A 1 -63.86 -53.17 -0.50
CA MET A 1 -63.20 -51.88 -0.79
C MET A 1 -62.18 -52.19 -1.89
N SER A 2 -62.60 -52.27 -3.16
CA SER A 2 -63.06 -51.17 -4.03
C SER A 2 -61.88 -50.27 -4.44
N THR A 3 -61.48 -50.18 -5.72
CA THR A 3 -62.02 -50.84 -6.94
C THR A 3 -60.96 -50.83 -8.06
N MET A 4 -60.97 -51.85 -8.93
CA MET A 4 -60.99 -51.82 -10.42
C MET A 4 -60.39 -50.60 -11.17
N ASP A 5 -59.71 -50.72 -12.32
CA ASP A 5 -59.43 -51.89 -13.18
C ASP A 5 -58.45 -51.55 -14.34
N LEU A 6 -57.89 -52.58 -15.00
CA LEU A 6 -57.39 -52.64 -16.41
C LEU A 6 -56.37 -51.56 -16.92
N ALA A 7 -55.65 -51.68 -18.04
CA ALA A 7 -55.16 -52.82 -18.86
C ALA A 7 -54.01 -52.30 -19.78
N ALA A 8 -53.22 -53.20 -20.37
CA ALA A 8 -52.34 -52.88 -21.51
C ALA A 8 -52.99 -53.32 -22.84
N PRO A 9 -52.81 -52.60 -23.96
CA PRO A 9 -51.88 -53.12 -24.98
C PRO A 9 -51.15 -52.10 -25.90
N GLN A 10 -50.27 -52.69 -26.71
CA GLN A 10 -49.40 -52.24 -27.83
C GLN A 10 -49.87 -51.14 -28.82
N PRO A 11 -48.94 -50.54 -29.62
CA PRO A 11 -49.17 -49.33 -30.44
C PRO A 11 -49.58 -49.59 -31.91
N ARG A 12 -50.04 -48.55 -32.63
CA ARG A 12 -50.26 -48.56 -34.10
C ARG A 12 -50.12 -47.19 -34.80
N THR A 13 -49.23 -47.14 -35.81
CA THR A 13 -49.39 -46.57 -37.18
C THR A 13 -50.24 -45.29 -37.40
N ARG A 14 -49.67 -44.18 -37.91
CA ARG A 14 -49.59 -43.73 -39.34
C ARG A 14 -50.95 -43.31 -39.99
N PRO A 15 -50.97 -42.53 -41.11
CA PRO A 15 -49.91 -41.80 -41.82
C PRO A 15 -50.09 -40.26 -41.59
N ALA A 16 -50.25 -39.28 -42.50
CA ALA A 16 -50.19 -39.17 -43.97
C ALA A 16 -50.07 -37.68 -44.45
N VAL A 17 -49.53 -37.46 -45.66
CA VAL A 17 -49.77 -36.33 -46.63
C VAL A 17 -49.67 -34.87 -46.13
N GLY A 18 -49.02 -33.92 -46.83
CA GLY A 18 -48.28 -33.98 -48.09
C GLY A 18 -47.71 -32.60 -48.51
N ARG A 19 -46.76 -32.59 -49.46
CA ARG A 19 -46.24 -31.36 -50.10
C ARG A 19 -47.28 -30.78 -51.09
N PRO A 20 -47.34 -29.45 -51.34
CA PRO A 20 -46.58 -28.94 -52.49
C PRO A 20 -46.01 -27.48 -52.40
N TRP A 21 -44.81 -27.33 -52.98
CA TRP A 21 -44.32 -26.23 -53.84
C TRP A 21 -44.44 -24.71 -53.54
N ARG A 22 -43.25 -24.08 -53.67
CA ARG A 22 -42.89 -22.85 -54.42
C ARG A 22 -43.19 -21.44 -53.84
N ARG A 23 -42.10 -20.88 -53.31
CA ARG A 23 -41.50 -19.56 -53.66
C ARG A 23 -42.40 -18.30 -53.66
N ALA A 24 -42.15 -17.45 -52.67
CA ALA A 24 -42.06 -15.99 -52.86
C ALA A 24 -40.73 -15.49 -52.27
N ILE A 25 -40.22 -14.35 -52.74
CA ILE A 25 -38.98 -13.71 -52.24
C ILE A 25 -39.38 -12.55 -51.33
N GLY A 26 -38.74 -12.45 -50.16
CA GLY A 26 -38.85 -11.30 -49.26
C GLY A 26 -37.49 -10.99 -48.64
N LEU A 27 -36.94 -9.82 -48.94
CA LEU A 27 -35.74 -9.33 -48.25
C LEU A 27 -36.11 -8.89 -46.84
N LEU A 28 -35.30 -9.29 -45.85
CA LEU A 28 -35.24 -8.65 -44.54
C LEU A 28 -33.78 -8.57 -44.11
N LEU A 29 -33.25 -7.35 -44.01
CA LEU A 29 -31.88 -7.11 -43.57
C LEU A 29 -31.79 -7.28 -42.05
N ALA A 30 -31.09 -8.31 -41.60
CA ALA A 30 -30.60 -8.40 -40.23
C ALA A 30 -29.17 -7.84 -40.16
N ALA A 31 -29.04 -6.56 -39.83
CA ALA A 31 -27.74 -5.92 -39.65
C ALA A 31 -27.09 -6.38 -38.34
N LEU A 32 -26.22 -7.40 -38.40
CA LEU A 32 -25.35 -7.74 -37.28
C LEU A 32 -24.28 -6.67 -37.15
N THR A 33 -24.46 -5.76 -36.19
CA THR A 33 -23.43 -4.78 -35.81
C THR A 33 -22.26 -5.49 -35.15
N LEU A 34 -21.17 -5.69 -35.89
CA LEU A 34 -19.85 -6.01 -35.35
C LEU A 34 -19.33 -4.81 -34.55
N VAL A 35 -19.84 -4.66 -33.32
CA VAL A 35 -19.23 -3.81 -32.30
C VAL A 35 -17.96 -4.54 -31.87
N SER A 36 -16.86 -4.30 -32.58
CA SER A 36 -15.52 -4.72 -32.17
C SER A 36 -15.22 -4.05 -30.84
N GLY A 37 -15.48 -4.78 -29.75
CA GLY A 37 -15.26 -4.31 -28.39
C GLY A 37 -13.79 -3.95 -28.21
N LEU A 38 -13.49 -2.65 -28.24
CA LEU A 38 -12.17 -2.15 -27.94
C LEU A 38 -11.95 -2.35 -26.45
N VAL A 39 -11.36 -3.50 -26.08
CA VAL A 39 -10.90 -3.77 -24.71
C VAL A 39 -9.73 -2.85 -24.45
N ILE A 40 -10.05 -1.61 -24.08
CA ILE A 40 -9.12 -0.72 -23.40
C ILE A 40 -8.83 -1.40 -22.07
N ALA A 41 -7.72 -2.12 -22.01
CA ALA A 41 -7.12 -2.47 -20.74
C ALA A 41 -6.86 -1.14 -20.02
N ALA A 42 -7.65 -0.85 -18.98
CA ALA A 42 -7.29 0.18 -18.04
C ALA A 42 -5.92 -0.20 -17.48
N ALA A 43 -4.94 0.69 -17.59
CA ALA A 43 -3.62 0.41 -17.03
C ALA A 43 -3.78 0.30 -15.51
N ASP A 44 -3.62 -0.92 -15.00
CA ASP A 44 -3.84 -1.22 -13.58
C ASP A 44 -2.88 -0.41 -12.69
N SER A 45 -3.39 -0.02 -11.53
CA SER A 45 -2.67 0.67 -10.45
C SER A 45 -1.91 1.94 -10.86
N ALA A 46 -2.47 3.10 -10.47
CA ALA A 46 -1.63 4.23 -10.12
C ALA A 46 -0.84 3.84 -8.85
N ASP A 47 0.41 3.44 -9.04
CA ASP A 47 1.30 3.01 -7.94
C ASP A 47 1.53 4.17 -6.95
N ALA A 48 1.89 3.83 -5.70
CA ALA A 48 1.55 4.64 -4.55
C ALA A 48 2.05 6.10 -4.61
N ALA A 49 1.14 7.04 -4.28
CA ALA A 49 1.43 8.47 -4.18
C ALA A 49 2.57 8.84 -3.23
N VAL A 50 2.97 7.94 -2.32
CA VAL A 50 4.03 8.15 -1.33
C VAL A 50 5.29 7.41 -1.74
N VAL A 51 6.37 8.14 -2.01
CA VAL A 51 7.71 7.59 -2.20
C VAL A 51 8.35 7.35 -0.83
N PRO A 52 8.64 6.10 -0.42
CA PRO A 52 9.10 5.79 0.93
C PRO A 52 10.63 5.73 1.04
N ASN A 53 11.15 5.70 2.27
CA ASN A 53 12.57 5.43 2.58
C ASN A 53 13.60 6.35 1.87
N LEU A 54 13.22 7.56 1.46
CA LEU A 54 14.12 8.51 0.83
C LEU A 54 15.23 8.94 1.79
N GLY A 55 16.47 8.89 1.31
CA GLY A 55 17.66 9.17 2.11
C GLY A 55 17.90 8.18 3.27
N LYS A 56 17.26 6.99 3.27
CA LYS A 56 17.36 6.05 4.39
C LYS A 56 18.81 5.70 4.71
N LYS A 57 19.14 5.81 5.99
CA LYS A 57 20.45 5.49 6.56
C LYS A 57 20.22 4.77 7.88
N CYS A 58 20.86 3.62 8.05
CA CYS A 58 20.91 2.85 9.30
C CYS A 58 22.34 2.86 9.86
N VAL A 59 22.49 2.89 11.19
CA VAL A 59 23.79 2.88 11.89
C VAL A 59 23.72 2.12 13.22
N GLY A 60 24.85 1.55 13.65
CA GLY A 60 24.96 0.72 14.85
C GLY A 60 25.04 -0.78 14.53
N VAL A 61 25.42 -1.60 15.52
CA VAL A 61 25.66 -3.04 15.35
C VAL A 61 24.90 -3.89 16.38
N LYS A 62 24.86 -3.45 17.65
CA LYS A 62 23.98 -4.02 18.69
C LYS A 62 22.64 -3.29 18.82
N VAL A 63 22.64 -2.00 18.54
CA VAL A 63 21.42 -1.17 18.48
C VAL A 63 21.44 -0.49 17.11
N GLU A 64 20.65 -1.01 16.18
CA GLU A 64 20.42 -0.40 14.86
C GLU A 64 19.52 0.83 15.00
N ARG A 65 19.87 1.91 14.32
CA ARG A 65 19.13 3.17 14.32
C ARG A 65 18.98 3.64 12.88
N CYS A 66 17.75 3.66 12.36
CA CYS A 66 17.47 4.05 10.98
C CYS A 66 16.67 5.36 10.95
N PHE A 67 16.95 6.18 9.94
CA PHE A 67 16.29 7.49 9.74
C PHE A 67 16.01 7.69 8.26
N TRP A 68 14.81 8.14 7.89
CA TRP A 68 14.43 8.38 6.49
C TRP A 68 13.27 9.38 6.33
N ILE A 69 13.03 9.79 5.09
CA ILE A 69 11.89 10.62 4.68
C ILE A 69 10.92 9.78 3.84
N ASN A 70 9.61 9.92 4.06
CA ASN A 70 8.60 9.56 3.06
C ASN A 70 8.04 10.84 2.42
N PHE A 71 7.81 10.84 1.11
CA PHE A 71 7.32 11.97 0.32
C PHE A 71 6.00 11.63 -0.37
N ASP A 72 4.92 12.24 0.11
CA ASP A 72 3.58 12.27 -0.49
C ASP A 72 3.59 13.25 -1.66
N THR A 73 3.60 12.70 -2.87
CA THR A 73 3.73 13.44 -4.14
C THR A 73 2.42 14.11 -4.57
N THR A 74 1.27 13.54 -4.17
CA THR A 74 -0.06 14.07 -4.49
C THR A 74 -0.34 15.35 -3.71
N GLU A 75 -0.21 15.32 -2.38
CA GLU A 75 -0.45 16.49 -1.53
C GLU A 75 0.79 17.39 -1.38
N ARG A 76 1.93 16.97 -1.96
CA ARG A 76 3.24 17.61 -1.87
C ARG A 76 3.68 17.84 -0.40
N ARG A 77 3.69 16.76 0.38
CA ARG A 77 4.06 16.74 1.81
C ARG A 77 5.15 15.73 2.10
N VAL A 78 5.97 15.99 3.10
CA VAL A 78 6.97 15.03 3.61
C VAL A 78 6.74 14.72 5.09
N ARG A 79 7.24 13.58 5.52
CA ARG A 79 7.30 13.18 6.93
C ARG A 79 8.65 12.49 7.19
N ALA A 80 9.30 12.85 8.29
CA ALA A 80 10.48 12.17 8.80
C ALA A 80 10.07 10.97 9.66
N TYR A 81 10.83 9.89 9.57
CA TYR A 81 10.67 8.65 10.33
C TYR A 81 11.99 8.27 10.96
N ALA A 82 11.93 7.63 12.12
CA ALA A 82 13.09 7.01 12.75
C ALA A 82 12.70 5.72 13.48
N THR A 83 13.58 4.73 13.43
CA THR A 83 13.49 3.49 14.21
C THR A 83 14.73 3.33 15.07
N VAL A 84 14.57 2.72 16.24
CA VAL A 84 15.67 2.14 17.01
C VAL A 84 15.34 0.70 17.35
N ARG A 85 16.31 -0.19 17.21
CA ARG A 85 16.13 -1.64 17.38
C ARG A 85 17.35 -2.28 18.02
N ASP A 86 17.13 -3.08 19.07
CA ASP A 86 18.10 -4.07 19.54
C ASP A 86 18.21 -5.19 18.50
N THR A 87 19.45 -5.50 18.11
CA THR A 87 19.82 -6.52 17.14
C THR A 87 20.63 -7.65 17.77
N GLY A 88 20.91 -7.59 19.07
CA GLY A 88 21.58 -8.66 19.81
C GLY A 88 20.60 -9.69 20.38
N GLU A 89 21.00 -10.97 20.40
CA GLU A 89 20.28 -12.04 21.11
C GLU A 89 20.66 -12.11 22.60
N GLU A 90 21.84 -11.58 22.96
CA GLU A 90 22.39 -11.61 24.33
C GLU A 90 22.03 -10.38 25.18
N THR A 91 21.68 -9.27 24.54
CA THR A 91 21.39 -8.01 25.23
C THR A 91 19.88 -7.77 25.21
N ASN A 92 19.35 -7.21 26.28
CA ASN A 92 17.97 -6.73 26.35
C ASN A 92 18.03 -5.21 26.58
N TYR A 93 18.15 -4.46 25.49
CA TYR A 93 17.97 -3.00 25.53
C TYR A 93 16.48 -2.65 25.50
N ASP A 94 16.04 -1.84 26.47
CA ASP A 94 14.88 -0.98 26.23
C ASP A 94 15.33 0.16 25.32
N VAL A 95 14.51 0.54 24.35
CA VAL A 95 14.83 1.55 23.34
C VAL A 95 13.73 2.63 23.25
N ALA A 96 14.08 3.81 22.73
CA ALA A 96 13.13 4.92 22.53
C ALA A 96 13.52 5.84 21.36
N VAL A 97 12.55 6.30 20.58
CA VAL A 97 12.66 7.36 19.55
C VAL A 97 12.01 8.64 20.08
N ARG A 98 12.63 9.81 19.86
CA ARG A 98 12.15 11.13 20.31
C ARG A 98 12.51 12.26 19.34
N ASN A 99 11.93 13.44 19.54
CA ASN A 99 12.29 14.72 18.90
C ASN A 99 12.39 14.66 17.36
N ILE A 100 11.49 13.90 16.73
CA ILE A 100 11.50 13.52 15.32
C ILE A 100 11.05 14.68 14.45
N ARG A 101 11.89 15.08 13.48
CA ARG A 101 11.70 16.31 12.71
C ARG A 101 12.31 16.25 11.30
N VAL A 102 11.72 17.00 10.39
CA VAL A 102 12.24 17.26 9.05
C VAL A 102 13.20 18.45 9.13
N VAL A 103 14.41 18.35 8.58
CA VAL A 103 15.41 19.42 8.66
C VAL A 103 15.98 19.76 7.27
N THR A 104 16.11 21.04 6.96
CA THR A 104 16.68 21.52 5.69
C THR A 104 18.21 21.56 5.72
N PRO A 105 18.88 21.67 4.55
CA PRO A 105 20.31 22.00 4.46
C PRO A 105 20.72 23.26 5.24
N SER A 106 19.83 24.24 5.42
CA SER A 106 20.06 25.44 6.24
C SER A 106 19.90 25.23 7.75
N GLY A 107 19.48 24.04 8.20
CA GLY A 107 19.28 23.71 9.62
C GLY A 107 17.89 24.02 10.18
N ASN A 108 17.01 24.64 9.39
CA ASN A 108 15.63 24.91 9.80
C ASN A 108 14.89 23.59 10.06
N SER A 109 14.20 23.47 11.19
CA SER A 109 13.52 22.25 11.64
C SER A 109 12.00 22.41 11.61
N TYR A 110 11.30 21.39 11.11
CA TYR A 110 9.86 21.42 10.83
C TYR A 110 9.16 20.14 11.29
N GLY A 111 7.87 20.26 11.60
CA GLY A 111 6.99 19.13 11.91
C GLY A 111 7.36 18.35 13.16
N LEU A 112 8.11 18.95 14.10
CA LEU A 112 8.63 18.25 15.28
C LEU A 112 7.53 17.49 16.03
N VAL A 113 7.82 16.24 16.37
CA VAL A 113 7.09 15.42 17.34
C VAL A 113 8.09 15.09 18.46
N ALA A 114 7.72 15.39 19.71
CA ALA A 114 8.62 15.15 20.85
C ALA A 114 8.83 13.66 21.12
N ASP A 115 7.77 12.86 20.87
CA ASP A 115 7.57 11.45 21.18
C ASP A 115 7.87 11.02 22.63
N THR A 116 6.84 10.42 23.26
CA THR A 116 6.78 10.30 24.73
C THR A 116 5.97 9.10 25.21
N ASP A 117 5.75 8.09 24.37
CA ASP A 117 5.09 6.83 24.75
C ASP A 117 5.95 6.01 25.74
N GLY A 118 7.28 6.08 25.63
CA GLY A 118 8.18 5.95 26.77
C GLY A 118 9.49 5.22 26.47
N TRP A 119 9.43 3.90 26.59
CA TRP A 119 10.53 2.95 26.44
C TRP A 119 9.94 1.59 26.02
N TRP A 120 10.41 1.03 24.92
CA TRP A 120 9.93 -0.22 24.34
C TRP A 120 10.99 -1.32 24.43
N ASN A 121 10.55 -2.57 24.58
CA ASN A 121 11.46 -3.71 24.51
C ASN A 121 11.84 -4.00 23.05
N VAL A 122 13.14 -4.10 22.77
CA VAL A 122 13.72 -4.53 21.47
C VAL A 122 13.50 -3.59 20.27
N THR A 123 12.36 -2.92 20.08
CA THR A 123 12.16 -2.02 18.92
C THR A 123 11.17 -0.89 19.21
N ASP A 124 11.46 0.29 18.67
CA ASP A 124 10.59 1.46 18.64
C ASP A 124 10.65 2.14 17.25
N GLU A 125 9.53 2.70 16.79
CA GLU A 125 9.37 3.47 15.55
C GLU A 125 8.46 4.69 15.79
N GLY A 126 8.96 5.88 15.47
CA GLY A 126 8.19 7.11 15.52
C GLY A 126 8.29 7.94 14.23
N HIS A 127 7.41 8.94 14.10
CA HIS A 127 7.37 9.82 12.94
C HIS A 127 7.03 11.29 13.25
N SER A 128 7.48 12.21 12.40
CA SER A 128 7.15 13.63 12.50
C SER A 128 5.69 13.94 12.12
N ASN A 129 5.26 15.17 12.39
CA ASN A 129 4.11 15.74 11.69
C ASN A 129 4.40 15.87 10.19
N LEU A 130 3.35 15.94 9.37
CA LEU A 130 3.46 16.21 7.93
C LEU A 130 3.86 17.67 7.70
N VAL A 131 4.80 17.90 6.79
CA VAL A 131 5.34 19.22 6.43
C VAL A 131 5.12 19.45 4.93
N LYS A 132 4.68 20.64 4.50
CA LYS A 132 4.44 20.93 3.08
C LYS A 132 5.75 21.28 2.36
N CYS A 133 5.86 20.87 1.10
CA CYS A 133 6.97 21.23 0.21
C CYS A 133 7.22 22.76 0.11
N SER A 134 6.16 23.58 0.26
CA SER A 134 6.24 25.04 0.27
C SER A 134 7.14 25.61 1.37
N ASP A 135 7.30 24.87 2.47
CA ASP A 135 7.86 25.40 3.71
C ASP A 135 9.36 25.09 3.84
N ILE A 136 9.85 24.13 3.06
CA ILE A 136 11.15 23.44 3.21
C ILE A 136 12.02 23.43 1.93
N GLY A 137 11.43 23.62 0.75
CA GLY A 137 12.15 23.52 -0.53
C GLY A 137 12.46 22.07 -0.96
N ARG A 138 13.51 21.88 -1.76
CA ARG A 138 13.73 20.67 -2.57
C ARG A 138 14.63 19.58 -1.98
N SER A 139 15.16 19.79 -0.78
CA SER A 139 16.06 18.84 -0.13
C SER A 139 15.93 18.93 1.38
N VAL A 140 15.82 17.78 2.05
CA VAL A 140 15.72 17.67 3.52
C VAL A 140 16.36 16.37 4.02
N TYR A 141 16.57 16.26 5.32
CA TYR A 141 16.93 15.02 6.00
C TYR A 141 16.06 14.85 7.25
N ALA A 142 15.82 13.59 7.62
CA ALA A 142 15.19 13.27 8.89
C ALA A 142 16.22 13.42 10.02
N VAL A 143 15.80 13.97 11.15
CA VAL A 143 16.56 14.00 12.40
C VAL A 143 15.67 13.49 13.51
N ALA A 144 16.19 12.62 14.35
CA ALA A 144 15.55 12.21 15.59
C ALA A 144 16.60 12.07 16.70
N GLU A 145 16.12 12.17 17.93
CA GLU A 145 16.81 11.67 19.11
C GLU A 145 16.43 10.19 19.28
N VAL A 146 17.38 9.35 19.66
CA VAL A 146 17.17 7.93 19.91
C VAL A 146 17.99 7.50 21.10
N SER A 147 17.37 6.73 21.99
CA SER A 147 17.97 6.25 23.24
C SER A 147 17.89 4.73 23.34
N TRP A 148 18.83 4.16 24.08
CA TRP A 148 18.81 2.76 24.50
C TRP A 148 19.34 2.64 25.92
N ARG A 149 18.77 1.75 26.73
CA ARG A 149 19.19 1.51 28.12
C ARG A 149 19.22 0.03 28.46
N SER A 150 20.11 -0.32 29.38
CA SER A 150 20.21 -1.66 29.98
C SER A 150 20.58 -1.51 31.46
N GLY A 151 20.81 -2.62 32.17
CA GLY A 151 21.35 -2.57 33.54
C GLY A 151 22.67 -1.81 33.69
N ASN A 152 23.41 -1.57 32.58
CA ASN A 152 24.66 -0.83 32.54
C ASN A 152 24.48 0.69 32.33
N GLY A 153 23.25 1.20 32.26
CA GLY A 153 22.93 2.61 32.06
C GLY A 153 22.22 2.93 30.74
N THR A 154 22.14 4.22 30.41
CA THR A 154 21.40 4.77 29.27
C THR A 154 22.33 5.55 28.34
N GLU A 155 22.23 5.30 27.04
CA GLU A 155 22.77 6.17 25.98
C GLU A 155 21.65 6.91 25.25
N THR A 156 21.97 8.10 24.76
CA THR A 156 21.12 8.91 23.87
C THR A 156 21.97 9.51 22.76
N ARG A 157 21.48 9.51 21.52
CA ARG A 157 22.11 10.17 20.36
C ARG A 157 21.06 10.98 19.60
N THR A 158 21.42 12.18 19.13
CA THR A 158 20.71 12.81 18.01
C THR A 158 21.44 12.42 16.72
N GLU A 159 20.73 11.78 15.81
CA GLU A 159 21.28 11.30 14.53
C GLU A 159 20.37 11.68 13.36
N ARG A 160 20.87 11.48 12.13
CA ARG A 160 20.20 11.92 10.90
C ARG A 160 20.32 10.95 9.74
N SER A 161 19.34 11.02 8.84
CA SER A 161 19.34 10.33 7.54
C SER A 161 20.42 10.88 6.59
N ALA A 162 20.57 10.26 5.41
CA ALA A 162 21.19 10.94 4.28
C ALA A 162 20.27 12.07 3.77
N LEU A 163 20.80 12.96 2.93
CA LEU A 163 20.00 14.01 2.29
C LEU A 163 19.03 13.36 1.27
N ALA A 164 17.74 13.63 1.41
CA ALA A 164 16.70 13.24 0.47
C ALA A 164 16.37 14.42 -0.45
N THR A 165 16.35 14.19 -1.76
CA THR A 165 15.70 15.09 -2.72
C THR A 165 14.20 14.82 -2.70
N VAL A 166 13.42 15.88 -2.56
CA VAL A 166 11.95 15.88 -2.51
C VAL A 166 11.46 17.13 -3.26
N CYS A 167 10.18 17.19 -3.62
CA CYS A 167 9.53 18.41 -4.12
C CYS A 167 10.00 18.98 -5.48
#